data_AF-A0A0D2MAB2-F1
#
_entry.id   AF-A0A0D2MAB2-F1
#
_cell.length_a   1.000
_cell.length_b   1.000
_cell.length_c   1.000
_cell.angle_alpha   90.00
_cell.angle_beta   90.00
_cell.angle_gamma   90.00
#
_symmetry.space_group_name_H-M   'P 1'
#
loop_
_entity.id
_entity.type
_entity.pdbx_description
1 polymer ?
#
loop_
_entity_poly.entity_id
_entity_poly.type
_entity_poly.pdbx_seq_one_letter_code
_entity_poly.pdbx_strand_id
1 'polypeptide(L)'
;MGDGGPALGLPYHVVNIVSGELNNAAAKKYDLEAWFPSSKTWRELVSCSNCTDFQSRRLDIRMRTPKGPGGEEKKAHVHMLNSTLTATERTLCCILENYQTPDGVRVPPVLQPFMMGIEFIPFRKTIDANGKLVPLKQPASVGVSSRSGSDAASMSVN
;
A
#
# COMPACT_ATOMS: atom_id res chain seq x y z
N MET A 1 8.33 -12.84 16.25
CA MET A 1 8.40 -11.36 16.13
C MET A 1 9.40 -11.07 15.04
N GLY A 2 8.94 -10.70 13.84
CA GLY A 2 9.82 -10.42 12.70
C GLY A 2 10.50 -9.06 12.88
N ASP A 3 11.84 -9.06 12.85
CA ASP A 3 12.82 -8.11 12.29
C ASP A 3 12.56 -6.57 12.15
N GLY A 4 11.41 -6.01 12.53
CA GLY A 4 11.17 -4.57 12.60
C GLY A 4 11.16 -3.83 11.25
N GLY A 5 11.23 -4.57 10.13
CA GLY A 5 11.20 -4.02 8.78
C GLY A 5 9.78 -3.66 8.31
N PRO A 6 9.67 -2.96 7.16
CA PRO A 6 8.38 -2.63 6.56
C PRO A 6 7.57 -3.90 6.26
N ALA A 7 6.26 -3.90 6.56
CA ALA A 7 5.42 -5.10 6.43
C ALA A 7 5.41 -5.70 5.00
N LEU A 8 5.44 -4.84 3.98
CA LEU A 8 5.49 -5.25 2.57
C LEU A 8 6.91 -5.48 2.04
N GLY A 9 7.96 -5.30 2.86
CA GLY A 9 9.35 -5.51 2.45
C GLY A 9 9.84 -4.58 1.32
N LEU A 10 9.12 -3.50 1.01
CA LEU A 10 9.49 -2.56 -0.06
C LEU A 10 10.57 -1.58 0.42
N PRO A 11 11.68 -1.41 -0.31
CA PRO A 11 12.67 -0.39 0.02
C PRO A 11 12.09 1.01 -0.23
N TYR A 12 12.28 1.92 0.72
CA TYR A 12 11.84 3.31 0.60
C TYR A 12 12.77 4.27 1.33
N HIS A 13 12.63 5.55 1.03
CA HIS A 13 13.10 6.65 1.88
C HIS A 13 11.98 7.65 2.16
N VAL A 14 12.20 8.54 3.12
CA VAL A 14 11.25 9.59 3.47
C VAL A 14 11.86 10.93 3.12
N VAL A 15 11.12 11.73 2.36
CA VAL A 15 11.55 13.05 1.89
C VAL A 15 10.71 14.12 2.57
N ASN A 16 11.37 15.14 3.15
CA ASN A 16 10.70 16.35 3.61
C ASN A 16 10.60 17.31 2.43
N ILE A 17 9.38 17.69 2.04
CA ILE A 17 9.14 18.47 0.83
C ILE A 17 9.54 19.92 1.03
N VAL A 18 10.23 20.50 0.04
CA VAL A 18 10.67 21.89 0.04
C VAL A 18 9.47 22.84 0.00
N SER A 19 9.63 24.04 0.57
CA SER A 19 8.52 24.99 0.74
C SER A 19 7.83 25.40 -0.57
N GLY A 20 8.57 25.48 -1.68
CA GLY A 20 8.02 25.86 -2.99
C GLY A 20 7.08 24.82 -3.62
N GLU A 21 7.17 23.56 -3.18
CA GLU A 21 6.33 22.45 -3.67
C GLU A 21 5.18 22.11 -2.71
N LEU A 22 5.04 22.86 -1.60
CA LEU A 22 3.90 22.70 -0.70
C LEU A 22 2.65 23.32 -1.33
N ASN A 23 1.53 22.62 -1.24
CA ASN A 23 0.24 23.22 -1.56
C ASN A 23 -0.19 24.20 -0.44
N ASN A 24 -1.12 25.12 -0.76
CA ASN A 24 -1.54 26.17 0.17
C ASN A 24 -2.00 25.68 1.54
N ALA A 25 -2.52 24.45 1.63
CA ALA A 25 -3.04 23.90 2.87
C ALA A 25 -1.96 23.25 3.75
N ALA A 26 -0.83 22.82 3.20
CA ALA A 26 0.18 22.06 3.93
C ALA A 26 1.18 22.98 4.64
N ALA A 27 1.23 22.91 5.97
CA ALA A 27 2.28 23.54 6.76
C ALA A 27 3.59 22.74 6.72
N LYS A 28 3.48 21.42 6.58
CA LYS A 28 4.61 20.50 6.36
C LYS A 28 4.11 19.24 5.66
N LYS A 29 4.90 18.72 4.73
CA LYS A 29 4.60 17.51 3.97
C LYS A 29 5.81 16.57 3.94
N TYR A 30 5.54 15.28 4.13
CA TYR A 30 6.49 14.19 3.92
C TYR A 30 5.98 13.27 2.83
N ASP A 31 6.85 12.93 1.89
CA ASP A 31 6.58 11.87 0.91
C ASP A 31 7.43 10.64 1.24
N LEU A 32 6.81 9.46 1.09
CA LEU A 32 7.53 8.20 1.05
C LEU A 32 7.66 7.80 -0.40
N GLU A 33 8.91 7.73 -0.85
CA GLU A 33 9.23 7.28 -2.19
C GLU A 33 9.83 5.88 -2.10
N ALA A 34 9.23 4.93 -2.82
CA ALA A 34 9.71 3.57 -2.86
C ALA A 34 10.67 3.37 -4.03
N TRP A 35 11.60 2.43 -3.89
CA TRP A 35 12.56 2.08 -4.93
C TRP A 35 11.92 1.16 -5.97
N PHE A 36 12.09 1.51 -7.25
CA PHE A 36 11.66 0.71 -8.39
C PHE A 36 12.90 0.17 -9.11
N PRO A 37 13.27 -1.12 -8.91
CA PRO A 37 14.54 -1.67 -9.41
C PRO A 37 14.63 -1.79 -10.93
N SER A 38 13.53 -2.04 -11.64
CA SER A 38 13.52 -2.08 -13.10
C SER A 38 13.58 -0.67 -13.69
N SER A 39 12.86 0.27 -13.07
CA SER A 39 12.91 1.69 -13.46
C SER A 39 14.17 2.44 -12.99
N LYS A 40 14.93 1.86 -12.04
CA LYS A 40 16.11 2.45 -11.38
C LYS A 40 15.87 3.84 -10.80
N THR A 41 14.73 4.02 -10.13
CA THR A 41 14.33 5.33 -9.61
C THR A 41 13.45 5.22 -8.37
N TRP A 42 13.36 6.31 -7.60
CA TRP A 42 12.43 6.47 -6.50
C TRP A 42 11.12 7.03 -7.03
N ARG A 43 9.98 6.48 -6.60
CA ARG A 43 8.65 7.01 -6.97
C ARG A 43 7.78 7.15 -5.73
N GLU A 44 7.07 8.27 -5.65
CA GLU A 44 6.12 8.55 -4.57
C GLU A 44 5.02 7.48 -4.49
N LEU A 45 4.84 6.88 -3.30
CA LEU A 45 3.71 6.02 -2.98
C LEU A 45 2.77 6.64 -1.95
N VAL A 46 3.31 7.44 -1.03
CA VAL A 46 2.57 8.07 0.07
C VAL A 46 2.94 9.53 0.15
N SER A 47 1.93 10.35 0.42
CA SER A 47 2.06 11.74 0.87
C SER A 47 1.40 11.86 2.24
N CYS A 48 2.03 12.57 3.17
CA CYS A 48 1.53 12.86 4.50
C CYS A 48 1.68 14.36 4.79
N SER A 49 0.58 15.03 5.08
CA SER A 49 0.54 16.49 5.28
C SER A 49 -0.09 16.86 6.61
N ASN A 50 0.54 17.78 7.33
CA ASN A 50 -0.09 18.52 8.42
C ASN A 50 -0.61 19.85 7.86
N CYS A 51 -1.93 20.05 7.92
CA CYS A 51 -2.59 21.24 7.42
C CYS A 51 -3.00 22.24 8.50
N THR A 52 -2.57 21.98 9.76
CA THR A 52 -2.95 22.76 10.94
C THR A 52 -4.44 23.08 10.91
N ASP A 53 -4.82 24.33 11.14
CA ASP A 53 -6.21 24.76 11.12
C ASP A 53 -6.69 25.25 9.75
N PHE A 54 -5.87 25.19 8.68
CA PHE A 54 -6.18 25.78 7.37
C PHE A 54 -7.54 25.30 6.82
N GLN A 55 -7.74 23.98 6.77
CA GLN A 55 -8.98 23.37 6.27
C GLN A 55 -10.14 23.61 7.25
N SER A 56 -9.88 23.45 8.54
CA SER A 56 -10.90 23.57 9.59
C SER A 56 -11.48 24.97 9.72
N ARG A 57 -10.70 26.04 9.46
CA ARG A 57 -11.18 27.43 9.42
C ARG A 57 -12.21 27.64 8.32
N ARG A 58 -11.97 27.06 7.13
CA ARG A 58 -12.89 27.16 5.99
C ARG A 58 -14.16 26.36 6.21
N LEU A 59 -14.08 25.25 6.93
CA LEU A 59 -15.21 24.36 7.23
C LEU A 59 -15.91 24.68 8.56
N ASP A 60 -15.44 25.70 9.30
CA ASP A 60 -15.89 26.08 10.65
C ASP A 60 -15.88 24.92 11.67
N ILE A 61 -14.87 24.04 11.59
CA ILE A 61 -14.72 22.90 12.52
C ILE A 61 -13.96 23.35 13.77
N ARG A 62 -14.68 23.47 14.88
CA ARG A 62 -14.17 24.06 16.12
C ARG A 62 -13.88 23.01 17.20
N MET A 63 -12.83 23.27 17.96
CA MET A 63 -12.54 22.59 19.22
C MET A 63 -13.21 23.34 20.36
N ARG A 64 -14.04 22.64 21.14
CA ARG A 64 -14.54 23.19 22.40
C ARG A 64 -13.48 23.00 23.48
N THR A 65 -12.99 24.10 24.03
CA THR A 65 -12.12 24.07 25.20
C THR A 65 -12.93 24.26 26.48
N PRO A 66 -12.61 23.55 27.58
CA PRO A 66 -13.20 23.85 28.88
C PRO A 66 -12.95 25.33 29.22
N LYS A 67 -13.92 26.00 29.84
CA LYS A 67 -13.75 27.39 30.29
C LYS A 67 -12.54 27.48 31.20
N GLY A 68 -11.60 28.36 30.86
CA GLY A 68 -10.47 28.67 31.73
C GLY A 68 -10.92 29.40 33.00
N PRO A 69 -10.04 29.55 34.01
CA PRO A 69 -10.28 30.44 35.14
C PRO A 69 -10.44 31.87 34.59
N GLY A 70 -11.68 32.36 34.55
CA GLY A 70 -12.05 33.61 33.86
C GLY A 70 -13.31 33.49 32.98
N GLY A 71 -13.79 32.28 32.70
CA GLY A 71 -15.10 32.06 32.05
C GLY A 71 -15.13 32.27 30.54
N GLU A 72 -14.03 32.70 29.91
CA GLU A 72 -13.92 32.87 28.46
C GLU A 72 -13.77 31.51 27.76
N GLU A 73 -14.59 31.29 26.73
CA GLU A 73 -14.50 30.15 25.84
C GLU A 73 -13.54 30.50 24.68
N LYS A 74 -12.37 29.85 24.64
CA LYS A 74 -11.42 30.06 23.54
C LYS A 74 -11.90 29.29 22.32
N LYS A 75 -12.47 30.00 21.34
CA LYS A 75 -12.83 29.43 20.04
C LYS A 75 -11.53 29.10 19.26
N ALA A 76 -11.13 27.84 19.30
CA ALA A 76 -10.03 27.31 18.52
C ALA A 76 -10.56 26.40 17.42
N HIS A 77 -9.85 26.33 16.30
CA HIS A 77 -10.14 25.36 15.24
C HIS A 77 -9.25 24.13 15.43
N VAL A 78 -9.76 22.96 15.04
CA VAL A 78 -9.00 21.70 15.16
C VAL A 78 -7.86 21.66 14.14
N HIS A 79 -6.78 20.97 14.45
CA HIS A 79 -5.77 20.65 13.44
C HIS A 79 -6.22 19.46 12.59
N MET A 80 -6.06 19.57 11.27
CA MET A 80 -6.36 18.51 10.32
C MET A 80 -5.08 18.02 9.65
N LEU A 81 -4.95 16.70 9.59
CA LEU A 81 -3.88 16.01 8.89
C LEU A 81 -4.48 15.03 7.90
N ASN A 82 -3.75 14.74 6.83
CA ASN A 82 -4.15 13.72 5.86
C ASN A 82 -2.92 12.92 5.42
N SER A 83 -3.12 11.65 5.11
CA SER A 83 -2.08 10.81 4.54
C SER A 83 -2.67 9.70 3.68
N THR A 84 -1.99 9.40 2.58
CA THR A 84 -2.25 8.21 1.78
C THR A 84 -1.68 7.00 2.49
N LEU A 85 -2.50 6.09 3.02
CA LEU A 85 -1.97 4.84 3.57
C LEU A 85 -1.41 3.92 2.46
N THR A 86 -2.13 3.82 1.35
CA THR A 86 -1.74 3.00 0.19
C THR A 86 -2.46 3.49 -1.05
N ALA A 87 -1.68 3.90 -2.07
CA ALA A 87 -2.19 4.04 -3.42
C ALA A 87 -2.08 2.68 -4.12
N THR A 88 -3.21 1.99 -4.29
CA THR A 88 -3.27 0.57 -4.65
C THR A 88 -2.52 0.25 -5.94
N GLU A 89 -2.74 0.98 -7.04
CA GLU A 89 -2.07 0.67 -8.31
C GLU A 89 -0.57 0.95 -8.27
N ARG A 90 -0.15 2.08 -7.68
CA ARG A 90 1.28 2.41 -7.55
C ARG A 90 2.01 1.40 -6.66
N THR A 91 1.37 0.99 -5.58
CA THR A 91 1.90 -0.03 -4.66
C THR A 91 2.00 -1.38 -5.36
N LEU A 92 0.99 -1.75 -6.16
CA LEU A 92 1.04 -2.96 -6.99
C LEU A 92 2.22 -2.93 -7.96
N CYS A 93 2.44 -1.82 -8.68
CA CYS A 93 3.61 -1.68 -9.56
C CYS A 93 4.93 -1.87 -8.81
N CYS A 94 5.05 -1.29 -7.60
CA CYS A 94 6.24 -1.44 -6.77
C CYS A 94 6.46 -2.89 -6.33
N ILE A 95 5.38 -3.59 -5.94
CA ILE A 95 5.41 -5.02 -5.59
C ILE A 95 5.84 -5.84 -6.81
N LEU A 96 5.25 -5.61 -7.99
CA LEU A 96 5.60 -6.34 -9.21
C LEU A 96 7.10 -6.19 -9.52
N GLU A 97 7.68 -4.99 -9.42
CA GLU A 97 9.11 -4.82 -9.68
C GLU A 97 10.01 -5.46 -8.61
N ASN A 98 9.66 -5.35 -7.32
CA ASN A 98 10.50 -5.83 -6.22
C ASN A 98 10.36 -7.34 -5.94
N TYR A 99 9.24 -7.96 -6.32
CA TYR A 99 8.96 -9.37 -6.08
C TYR A 99 8.96 -10.24 -7.35
N GLN A 100 9.33 -9.69 -8.52
CA GLN A 100 9.47 -10.47 -9.75
C GLN A 100 10.61 -11.49 -9.66
N THR A 101 10.44 -12.56 -10.41
CA THR A 101 11.37 -13.67 -10.64
C THR A 101 11.33 -14.02 -12.13
N PRO A 102 12.23 -14.87 -12.65
CA PRO A 102 12.17 -15.28 -14.06
C PRO A 102 10.82 -15.90 -14.48
N ASP A 103 10.12 -16.56 -13.57
CA ASP A 103 8.92 -17.35 -13.87
C ASP A 103 7.60 -16.66 -13.46
N GLY A 104 7.66 -15.51 -12.77
CA GLY A 104 6.47 -14.85 -12.22
C GLY A 104 6.78 -13.91 -11.06
N VAL A 105 5.79 -13.65 -10.21
CA VAL A 105 5.89 -12.72 -9.08
C VAL A 105 5.55 -13.44 -7.78
N ARG A 106 6.42 -13.32 -6.77
CA ARG A 106 6.12 -13.81 -5.42
C ARG A 106 5.10 -12.90 -4.74
N VAL A 107 4.12 -13.47 -4.06
CA VAL A 107 3.17 -12.70 -3.25
C VAL A 107 3.83 -12.35 -1.91
N PRO A 108 3.90 -11.05 -1.50
CA PRO A 108 4.40 -10.67 -0.18
C PRO A 108 3.71 -11.46 0.94
N PRO A 109 4.45 -12.02 1.92
CA PRO A 109 3.88 -12.91 2.93
C PRO A 109 2.66 -12.33 3.67
N VAL A 110 2.68 -11.03 3.97
CA VAL A 110 1.57 -10.33 4.65
C VAL A 110 0.29 -10.24 3.81
N LEU A 111 0.37 -10.41 2.49
CA LEU A 111 -0.79 -10.39 1.59
C LEU A 111 -1.39 -11.78 1.35
N GLN A 112 -0.64 -12.86 1.56
CA GLN A 112 -1.06 -14.23 1.25
C GLN A 112 -2.36 -14.65 1.97
N PRO A 113 -2.63 -14.30 3.24
CA PRO A 113 -3.89 -14.62 3.91
C PRO A 113 -5.12 -13.99 3.23
N PHE A 114 -4.94 -12.85 2.56
CA PHE A 114 -6.00 -12.15 1.82
C PHE A 114 -6.15 -12.66 0.38
N MET A 115 -5.28 -13.58 -0.05
CA MET A 115 -5.24 -14.14 -1.39
C MET A 115 -5.48 -15.66 -1.39
N MET A 116 -6.24 -16.19 -0.43
CA MET A 116 -6.51 -17.64 -0.30
C MET A 116 -5.24 -18.49 -0.21
N GLY A 117 -4.16 -17.94 0.37
CA GLY A 117 -2.87 -18.62 0.50
C GLY A 117 -2.05 -18.68 -0.80
N ILE A 118 -2.38 -17.90 -1.84
CA ILE A 118 -1.55 -17.82 -3.05
C ILE A 118 -0.20 -17.19 -2.70
N GLU A 119 0.88 -17.94 -2.94
CA GLU A 119 2.26 -17.50 -2.67
C GLU A 119 3.00 -17.02 -3.92
N PHE A 120 2.53 -17.38 -5.12
CA PHE A 120 3.20 -17.10 -6.39
C PHE A 120 2.21 -16.90 -7.53
N ILE A 121 2.46 -15.90 -8.38
CA ILE A 121 1.68 -15.57 -9.56
C ILE A 121 2.56 -15.83 -10.80
N PRO A 122 2.36 -16.93 -11.54
CA PRO A 122 3.20 -17.28 -12.68
C PRO A 122 2.90 -16.41 -13.91
N PHE A 123 3.92 -16.12 -14.71
CA PHE A 123 3.72 -15.50 -16.02
C PHE A 123 3.02 -16.48 -16.97
N ARG A 124 2.04 -15.98 -17.74
CA ARG A 124 1.32 -16.77 -18.76
C ARG A 124 1.69 -16.42 -20.20
N LYS A 125 2.32 -15.27 -20.40
CA LYS A 125 2.75 -14.75 -21.69
C LYS A 125 4.17 -14.22 -21.56
N THR A 126 4.91 -14.26 -22.67
CA THR A 126 6.24 -13.67 -22.81
C THR A 126 6.26 -12.75 -24.03
N ILE A 127 7.31 -11.98 -24.19
CA ILE A 127 7.53 -11.08 -25.32
C ILE A 127 8.40 -11.83 -26.34
N ASP A 128 7.92 -11.95 -27.58
CA ASP A 128 8.71 -12.53 -28.67
C ASP A 128 9.78 -11.55 -29.21
N ALA A 129 10.61 -12.01 -30.15
CA ALA A 129 11.66 -11.18 -30.76
C ALA A 129 11.12 -9.91 -31.46
N ASN A 130 9.83 -9.86 -31.79
CA ASN A 130 9.17 -8.72 -32.42
C ASN A 130 8.44 -7.82 -31.40
N GLY A 131 8.60 -8.06 -30.09
CA GLY A 131 7.93 -7.28 -29.06
C GLY A 131 6.48 -7.68 -28.81
N LYS A 132 5.97 -8.76 -29.41
CA LYS A 132 4.57 -9.19 -29.27
C LYS A 132 4.41 -10.11 -28.06
N LEU A 133 3.33 -9.88 -27.29
CA LEU A 133 2.91 -10.80 -26.24
C LEU A 133 2.39 -12.11 -26.83
N VAL A 134 3.13 -13.19 -26.59
CA VAL A 134 2.80 -14.56 -27.00
C VAL A 134 2.65 -15.46 -25.77
N PRO A 135 1.82 -16.52 -25.82
CA PRO A 135 1.75 -17.48 -24.73
C PRO A 135 3.13 -18.04 -24.38
N LEU A 136 3.43 -18.16 -23.09
CA LEU A 136 4.58 -18.94 -22.64
C LEU A 136 4.36 -20.40 -23.05
N LYS A 137 5.35 -21.02 -23.71
CA LYS A 137 5.35 -22.47 -23.92
C LYS A 137 5.35 -23.10 -22.52
N GLN A 138 4.22 -23.67 -22.11
CA GLN A 138 4.13 -24.38 -20.84
C GLN A 138 5.18 -25.49 -20.84
N PRO A 139 6.01 -25.64 -19.78
CA PRO A 139 6.57 -26.95 -19.51
C PRO A 139 5.40 -27.91 -19.31
N ALA A 140 5.51 -29.14 -19.82
CA ALA A 140 4.47 -30.15 -19.71
C ALA A 140 3.96 -30.22 -18.26
N SER A 141 2.67 -29.89 -18.07
CA SER A 141 1.90 -29.82 -16.83
C SER A 141 2.58 -30.32 -15.54
N VAL A 142 2.87 -29.42 -14.61
CA VAL A 142 2.92 -29.79 -13.19
C VAL A 142 1.47 -29.87 -12.71
N GLY A 143 0.99 -31.10 -12.50
CA GLY A 143 -0.38 -31.37 -12.07
C GLY A 143 -0.69 -30.66 -10.74
N VAL A 144 -1.61 -29.70 -10.80
CA VAL A 144 -2.29 -29.21 -9.59
C VAL A 144 -3.21 -30.34 -9.15
N SER A 145 -2.83 -31.07 -8.09
CA SER A 145 -3.72 -32.07 -7.49
C SER A 145 -4.92 -31.34 -6.87
N SER A 146 -6.09 -31.43 -7.49
CA SER A 146 -7.34 -31.05 -6.85
C SER A 146 -7.58 -31.99 -5.67
N ARG A 147 -7.36 -31.51 -4.44
CA ARG A 147 -7.95 -32.15 -3.26
C ARG A 147 -9.44 -31.87 -3.29
N SER A 148 -10.22 -32.79 -3.83
CA SER A 148 -11.65 -32.86 -3.64
C SER A 148 -11.93 -33.25 -2.18
N GLY A 149 -12.31 -32.28 -1.35
CA GLY A 149 -12.84 -32.55 -0.01
C GLY A 149 -14.28 -33.05 -0.11
N SER A 150 -14.45 -34.35 -0.29
CA SER A 150 -15.68 -35.05 0.08
C SER A 150 -15.43 -35.78 1.39
N ASP A 151 -15.94 -35.25 2.50
CA ASP A 151 -16.31 -36.05 3.66
C ASP A 151 -17.43 -35.32 4.40
N ALA A 152 -18.65 -35.58 3.94
CA ALA A 152 -19.85 -35.43 4.74
C ALA A 152 -19.92 -36.65 5.66
N ALA A 153 -19.41 -36.52 6.89
CA ALA A 153 -19.67 -37.48 7.95
C ALA A 153 -20.79 -36.93 8.84
N SER A 154 -21.96 -37.56 8.72
CA SER A 154 -23.12 -37.42 9.59
C SER A 154 -22.74 -37.70 11.05
N MET A 155 -23.02 -36.78 11.95
CA MET A 155 -23.16 -37.07 13.39
C MET A 155 -24.64 -37.00 13.77
N SER A 156 -25.26 -38.17 13.78
CA SER A 156 -26.48 -38.45 14.54
C SER A 156 -26.09 -38.52 16.02
N VAL A 157 -26.76 -37.77 16.88
CA VAL A 157 -26.65 -37.91 18.33
C VAL A 157 -28.04 -38.26 18.85
N ASN A 158 -28.15 -39.46 19.43
CA ASN A 158 -29.18 -39.82 20.41
C ASN A 158 -28.83 -39.21 21.75
#